data_AF-A0A9P5ZEG7-F1
#
_entry.id   AF-A0A9P5ZEG7-F1
#
_cell.length_a   1.000
_cell.length_b   1.000
_cell.length_c   1.000
_cell.angle_alpha   90.00
_cell.angle_beta   90.00
_cell.angle_gamma   90.00
#
_symmetry.space_group_name_H-M   'P 1'
#
loop_
_entity.id
_entity.type
_entity.pdbx_description
1 polymer ?
#
loop_
_entity_poly.entity_id
_entity_poly.type
_entity_poly.pdbx_seq_one_letter_code
_entity_poly.pdbx_strand_id
1 'polypeptide(L)'
;MQRAFDLYPAPGASGSPFESEYERALQMSQDIVIGCMYLSTVYILARTPRLNGFYRDLQLAQALSGRGVDNVFTFRWKSPHGVLFEETPFEGVMHTSDQYFLFDGKRLPNALNSFRAFKESEARLSQEAIGFWTVFVSSGNPSMENTPERVTWAPSMSDTASSTTNTIHNRLVLERGSDKGAQTNSRIESIPSVEFARCNFWMSADVTAETRV
;
A
#
# COMPACT_ATOMS: atom_id res chain seq x y z
N MET A 1 11.37 18.72 -12.74
CA MET A 1 10.97 17.65 -13.68
C MET A 1 12.02 16.56 -13.75
N GLN A 2 13.28 16.87 -14.12
CA GLN A 2 14.35 15.85 -14.23
C GLN A 2 14.41 14.87 -13.05
N ARG A 3 14.49 15.39 -11.81
CA ARG A 3 14.53 14.59 -10.57
C ARG A 3 13.36 13.61 -10.40
N ALA A 4 12.18 13.92 -10.94
CA ALA A 4 11.08 12.97 -10.98
C ALA A 4 11.40 11.85 -11.98
N PHE A 5 11.81 12.16 -13.21
CA PHE A 5 12.19 11.15 -14.20
C PHE A 5 13.43 10.33 -13.81
N ASP A 6 14.30 10.83 -12.92
CA ASP A 6 15.39 10.06 -12.31
C ASP A 6 14.87 9.03 -11.29
N LEU A 7 13.76 9.35 -10.59
CA LEU A 7 13.07 8.46 -9.64
C LEU A 7 12.08 7.50 -10.34
N TYR A 8 11.61 7.86 -11.53
CA TYR A 8 10.76 7.06 -12.42
C TYR A 8 11.46 6.93 -13.78
N PRO A 9 12.47 6.06 -13.92
CA PRO A 9 13.16 5.83 -15.20
C PRO A 9 12.18 5.36 -16.29
N ALA A 10 12.52 5.62 -17.56
CA ALA A 10 11.72 5.17 -18.69
C ALA A 10 11.74 3.63 -18.83
N PRO A 11 10.74 3.00 -19.47
CA PRO A 11 10.77 1.56 -19.75
C PRO A 11 11.98 1.18 -20.61
N GLY A 12 12.56 0.01 -20.35
CA GLY A 12 13.77 -0.45 -21.05
C GLY A 12 15.06 0.33 -20.71
N ALA A 13 15.01 1.39 -19.90
CA ALA A 13 16.21 1.99 -19.33
C ALA A 13 16.85 1.04 -18.29
N SER A 14 18.17 1.09 -18.15
CA SER A 14 18.90 0.22 -17.21
C SER A 14 18.42 0.42 -15.77
N GLY A 15 18.01 -0.67 -15.11
CA GLY A 15 17.47 -0.65 -13.75
C GLY A 15 16.01 -0.14 -13.64
N SER A 16 15.32 0.09 -14.75
CA SER A 16 13.91 0.48 -14.73
C SER A 16 12.99 -0.68 -14.32
N PRO A 17 12.04 -0.47 -13.39
CA PRO A 17 11.09 -1.50 -12.97
C PRO A 17 9.80 -1.53 -13.81
N PHE A 18 9.69 -0.71 -14.86
CA PHE A 18 8.47 -0.56 -15.67
C PHE A 18 8.62 -1.22 -17.04
N GLU A 19 7.64 -2.03 -17.43
CA GLU A 19 7.53 -2.62 -18.77
C GLU A 19 6.92 -1.62 -19.77
N SER A 20 6.13 -0.65 -19.29
CA SER A 20 5.49 0.38 -20.14
C SER A 20 5.42 1.77 -19.54
N GLU A 21 5.27 2.79 -20.40
CA GLU A 21 5.04 4.19 -19.96
C GLU A 21 3.69 4.33 -19.24
N TYR A 22 2.73 3.43 -19.50
CA TYR A 22 1.48 3.36 -18.75
C TYR A 22 1.72 2.97 -17.29
N GLU A 23 2.48 1.91 -17.02
CA GLU A 23 2.82 1.49 -15.64
C GLU A 23 3.64 2.56 -14.91
N ARG A 24 4.60 3.18 -15.60
CA ARG A 24 5.40 4.28 -15.07
C ARG A 24 4.51 5.47 -14.67
N ALA A 25 3.60 5.88 -15.54
CA ALA A 25 2.65 6.96 -15.27
C ALA A 25 1.64 6.57 -14.17
N LEU A 26 1.18 5.31 -14.13
CA LEU A 26 0.30 4.77 -13.09
C LEU A 26 0.99 4.78 -11.72
N GLN A 27 2.25 4.35 -11.63
CA GLN A 27 3.04 4.41 -10.40
C GLN A 27 3.30 5.86 -9.96
N MET A 28 3.62 6.78 -10.89
CA MET A 28 3.74 8.20 -10.58
C MET A 28 2.43 8.78 -10.04
N SER A 29 1.30 8.50 -10.70
CA SER A 29 -0.04 8.94 -10.29
C SER A 29 -0.44 8.38 -8.93
N GLN A 30 -0.24 7.07 -8.72
CA GLN A 30 -0.44 6.42 -7.44
C GLN A 30 0.40 7.12 -6.38
N ASP A 31 1.70 7.28 -6.57
CA ASP A 31 2.59 7.88 -5.58
C ASP A 31 2.21 9.34 -5.26
N ILE A 32 1.80 10.14 -6.24
CA ILE A 32 1.34 11.52 -6.01
C ILE A 32 0.04 11.57 -5.19
N VAL A 33 -0.97 10.77 -5.57
CA VAL A 33 -2.36 10.96 -5.11
C VAL A 33 -2.71 10.09 -3.90
N ILE A 34 -2.19 8.85 -3.86
CA ILE A 34 -2.57 7.84 -2.86
C ILE A 34 -1.33 7.28 -2.17
N GLY A 35 -0.43 6.62 -2.90
CA GLY A 35 0.81 6.01 -2.42
C GLY A 35 1.54 6.90 -1.43
N CYS A 36 2.16 8.00 -1.84
CA CYS A 36 2.92 8.83 -0.92
C CYS A 36 2.07 9.77 -0.06
N MET A 37 0.77 9.98 -0.36
CA MET A 37 -0.16 10.53 0.64
C MET A 37 -0.24 9.57 1.83
N TYR A 38 -0.62 8.32 1.57
CA TYR A 38 -0.53 7.18 2.48
C TYR A 38 0.90 6.86 2.92
N LEU A 39 1.93 7.62 2.49
CA LEU A 39 3.31 7.43 2.93
C LEU A 39 4.13 8.71 3.33
N SER A 40 3.54 9.75 3.95
CA SER A 40 4.27 10.99 4.40
C SER A 40 3.89 11.51 5.81
N THR A 41 4.47 12.53 6.52
CA THR A 41 5.61 13.48 6.36
C THR A 41 6.62 13.54 7.57
N VAL A 42 7.94 13.34 7.38
CA VAL A 42 9.05 13.78 8.29
C VAL A 42 10.12 14.59 7.53
N TYR A 43 10.10 15.92 7.74
CA TYR A 43 11.29 16.81 7.74
C TYR A 43 10.94 18.23 8.24
N ILE A 44 9.65 18.61 8.21
CA ILE A 44 9.16 19.98 8.47
C ILE A 44 8.37 20.07 9.80
N LEU A 45 8.94 19.57 10.90
CA LEU A 45 8.41 19.80 12.27
C LEU A 45 9.44 20.36 13.26
N ALA A 46 10.71 20.51 12.85
CA ALA A 46 11.79 20.99 13.72
C ALA A 46 11.95 22.52 13.76
N ARG A 47 11.16 23.32 13.01
CA ARG A 47 11.38 24.79 12.87
C ARG A 47 10.17 25.72 12.84
N THR A 48 8.93 25.25 12.74
CA THR A 48 7.75 26.15 12.64
C THR A 48 6.54 25.63 13.42
N PRO A 49 6.17 26.25 14.56
CA PRO A 49 4.82 26.11 15.11
C PRO A 49 3.83 26.93 14.27
N ARG A 50 2.66 26.35 13.99
CA ARG A 50 1.59 26.84 13.08
C ARG A 50 1.91 26.72 11.58
N LEU A 51 1.49 25.60 10.98
CA LEU A 51 0.83 25.59 9.67
C LEU A 51 -0.34 24.60 9.72
N ASN A 52 -1.34 24.80 8.86
CA ASN A 52 -2.62 24.09 8.93
C ASN A 52 -2.53 22.67 8.37
N GLY A 53 -3.36 21.76 8.91
CA GLY A 53 -3.29 20.33 8.62
C GLY A 53 -3.90 19.92 7.27
N PHE A 54 -3.22 18.99 6.61
CA PHE A 54 -3.75 18.04 5.64
C PHE A 54 -3.06 16.69 5.92
N TYR A 55 -3.83 15.61 6.11
CA TYR A 55 -3.34 14.33 6.61
C TYR A 55 -2.62 13.48 5.53
N ARG A 56 -1.69 12.63 5.98
CA ARG A 56 -0.67 11.89 5.22
C ARG A 56 -0.20 10.69 6.09
N ASP A 57 -0.06 9.46 5.57
CA ASP A 57 -0.39 8.26 6.38
C ASP A 57 0.71 7.18 6.69
N LEU A 58 1.91 7.10 6.05
CA LEU A 58 3.03 6.23 6.54
C LEU A 58 3.97 7.00 7.41
N GLN A 59 4.24 8.28 7.16
CA GLN A 59 4.90 9.07 8.20
C GLN A 59 3.85 9.67 9.16
N LEU A 60 2.57 9.27 9.04
CA LEU A 60 1.71 9.00 10.21
C LEU A 60 2.09 7.67 10.87
N ALA A 61 2.19 6.53 10.17
CA ALA A 61 2.63 5.27 10.79
C ALA A 61 3.98 5.40 11.56
N GLN A 62 5.01 5.97 10.92
CA GLN A 62 6.31 6.31 11.53
C GLN A 62 6.17 7.37 12.63
N ALA A 63 5.28 8.37 12.49
CA ALA A 63 5.05 9.35 13.56
C ALA A 63 4.19 8.81 14.71
N LEU A 64 3.41 7.74 14.50
CA LEU A 64 2.64 7.05 15.52
C LEU A 64 3.61 6.23 16.38
N SER A 65 4.35 5.27 15.82
CA SER A 65 5.31 4.51 16.65
C SER A 65 6.52 5.36 17.06
N GLY A 66 6.89 6.39 16.30
CA GLY A 66 7.83 7.44 16.73
C GLY A 66 7.30 8.36 17.85
N ARG A 67 6.01 8.27 18.19
CA ARG A 67 5.39 8.83 19.41
C ARG A 67 5.13 7.75 20.48
N GLY A 68 5.62 6.52 20.29
CA GLY A 68 5.37 5.39 21.19
C GLY A 68 4.00 4.72 21.02
N VAL A 69 3.34 4.88 19.86
CA VAL A 69 2.14 4.11 19.53
C VAL A 69 2.54 2.78 18.90
N ASP A 70 2.47 1.72 19.70
CA ASP A 70 2.58 0.34 19.25
C ASP A 70 1.44 -0.05 18.29
N ASN A 71 1.50 -1.26 17.71
CA ASN A 71 0.40 -1.82 16.91
C ASN A 71 0.00 -0.95 15.70
N VAL A 72 0.99 -0.36 15.03
CA VAL A 72 0.83 0.34 13.76
C VAL A 72 1.05 -0.63 12.60
N PHE A 73 0.10 -0.73 11.68
CA PHE A 73 0.10 -1.68 10.57
C PHE A 73 -0.16 -1.01 9.22
N THR A 74 0.48 -1.49 8.16
CA THR A 74 0.21 -1.07 6.77
C THR A 74 0.13 -2.28 5.84
N PHE A 75 -0.53 -2.08 4.69
CA PHE A 75 -0.72 -3.12 3.68
C PHE A 75 -0.55 -2.57 2.26
N ARG A 76 -0.37 -3.47 1.29
CA ARG A 76 -0.58 -3.22 -0.14
C ARG A 76 -1.54 -4.28 -0.67
N TRP A 77 -2.69 -3.85 -1.17
CA TRP A 77 -3.56 -4.74 -1.94
C TRP A 77 -2.88 -5.08 -3.28
N LYS A 78 -2.72 -6.37 -3.60
CA LYS A 78 -2.11 -6.85 -4.85
C LYS A 78 -3.01 -7.91 -5.48
N SER A 79 -4.29 -7.60 -5.65
CA SER A 79 -5.23 -8.47 -6.37
C SER A 79 -6.28 -7.66 -7.10
N PRO A 80 -6.41 -7.82 -8.43
CA PRO A 80 -7.27 -6.94 -9.21
C PRO A 80 -8.73 -7.30 -8.98
N HIS A 81 -9.62 -6.31 -9.10
CA HIS A 81 -11.06 -6.55 -9.11
C HIS A 81 -11.43 -7.42 -10.33
N GLY A 82 -11.98 -8.62 -10.09
CA GLY A 82 -12.16 -9.64 -11.12
C GLY A 82 -13.10 -9.30 -12.28
N VAL A 83 -14.02 -8.34 -12.14
CA VAL A 83 -14.81 -7.81 -13.27
C VAL A 83 -14.00 -6.81 -14.08
N LEU A 84 -13.47 -5.77 -13.42
CA LEU A 84 -12.69 -4.72 -14.10
C LEU A 84 -11.47 -5.31 -14.82
N PHE A 85 -10.78 -6.28 -14.23
CA PHE A 85 -9.64 -6.96 -14.86
C PHE A 85 -10.00 -7.76 -16.12
N GLU A 86 -11.25 -8.21 -16.28
CA GLU A 86 -11.71 -8.88 -17.49
C GLU A 86 -12.18 -7.88 -18.57
N GLU A 87 -12.43 -6.62 -18.21
CA GLU A 87 -12.74 -5.51 -19.14
C GLU A 87 -11.46 -4.73 -19.56
N THR A 88 -10.57 -4.43 -18.61
CA THR A 88 -9.37 -3.60 -18.76
C THR A 88 -8.12 -4.25 -18.12
N PRO A 89 -7.67 -5.44 -18.57
CA PRO A 89 -6.61 -6.22 -17.91
C PRO A 89 -5.26 -5.49 -17.77
N PHE A 90 -4.98 -4.50 -18.62
CA PHE A 90 -3.76 -3.68 -18.56
C PHE A 90 -3.72 -2.73 -17.35
N GLU A 91 -4.85 -2.45 -16.70
CA GLU A 91 -4.92 -1.58 -15.52
C GLU A 91 -4.52 -2.30 -14.22
N GLY A 92 -4.54 -3.63 -14.23
CA GLY A 92 -4.11 -4.43 -13.08
C GLY A 92 -4.92 -4.15 -11.81
N VAL A 93 -4.21 -3.77 -10.73
CA VAL A 93 -4.80 -3.61 -9.39
C VAL A 93 -5.22 -2.15 -9.16
N MET A 94 -6.40 -1.82 -9.70
CA MET A 94 -6.95 -0.46 -9.62
C MET A 94 -7.41 -0.06 -8.22
N HIS A 95 -7.51 1.25 -7.99
CA HIS A 95 -8.02 1.83 -6.74
C HIS A 95 -9.39 1.24 -6.35
N THR A 96 -9.61 1.00 -5.05
CA THR A 96 -10.78 0.30 -4.48
C THR A 96 -10.95 -1.17 -4.87
N SER A 97 -9.98 -1.82 -5.54
CA SER A 97 -10.05 -3.28 -5.81
C SER A 97 -10.26 -4.11 -4.55
N ASP A 98 -9.74 -3.67 -3.40
CA ASP A 98 -9.95 -4.27 -2.07
C ASP A 98 -11.42 -4.30 -1.65
N GLN A 99 -12.22 -3.28 -2.00
CA GLN A 99 -13.62 -3.18 -1.60
C GLN A 99 -14.49 -4.29 -2.20
N TYR A 100 -14.17 -4.77 -3.41
CA TYR A 100 -14.82 -5.94 -4.01
C TYR A 100 -14.71 -7.17 -3.10
N PHE A 101 -13.51 -7.42 -2.56
CA PHE A 101 -13.25 -8.58 -1.69
C PHE A 101 -13.81 -8.38 -0.27
N LEU A 102 -13.74 -7.17 0.29
CA LEU A 102 -14.21 -6.89 1.65
C LEU A 102 -15.75 -6.92 1.78
N PHE A 103 -16.49 -6.69 0.69
CA PHE A 103 -17.94 -6.56 0.72
C PHE A 103 -18.68 -7.58 -0.18
N ASP A 104 -18.17 -8.80 -0.32
CA ASP A 104 -18.88 -9.93 -0.98
C ASP A 104 -19.35 -9.59 -2.42
N GLY A 105 -18.48 -8.92 -3.19
CA GLY A 105 -18.78 -8.46 -4.55
C GLY A 105 -19.92 -7.44 -4.65
N LYS A 106 -20.40 -6.89 -3.52
CA LYS A 106 -21.52 -5.94 -3.50
C LYS A 106 -21.04 -4.52 -3.78
N ARG A 107 -21.74 -3.91 -4.74
CA ARG A 107 -21.43 -2.61 -5.35
C ARG A 107 -21.47 -1.46 -4.34
N LEU A 108 -20.34 -0.78 -4.18
CA LEU A 108 -20.28 0.61 -3.73
C LEU A 108 -20.39 1.57 -4.94
N PRO A 109 -20.81 2.85 -4.77
CA PRO A 109 -21.29 3.69 -5.87
C PRO A 109 -20.31 3.96 -7.04
N ASN A 110 -19.01 3.73 -6.84
CA ASN A 110 -17.95 4.01 -7.81
C ASN A 110 -17.46 2.75 -8.56
N ALA A 111 -18.04 1.59 -8.30
CA ALA A 111 -17.78 0.34 -9.01
C ALA A 111 -18.96 -0.03 -9.94
N LEU A 112 -18.65 -0.80 -10.99
CA LEU A 112 -19.57 -1.14 -12.08
C LEU A 112 -20.84 -1.90 -11.62
N ASN A 113 -21.85 -1.89 -12.48
CA ASN A 113 -23.24 -2.17 -12.10
C ASN A 113 -23.61 -3.66 -11.94
N SER A 114 -22.67 -4.59 -12.12
CA SER A 114 -22.88 -6.03 -12.14
C SER A 114 -22.46 -6.72 -10.84
N PHE A 115 -23.35 -7.48 -10.22
CA PHE A 115 -22.97 -8.41 -9.15
C PHE A 115 -22.29 -9.64 -9.76
N ARG A 116 -21.17 -10.07 -9.16
CA ARG A 116 -20.45 -11.29 -9.50
C ARG A 116 -20.06 -12.02 -8.23
N ALA A 117 -20.46 -13.28 -8.11
CA ALA A 117 -20.00 -14.14 -7.02
C ALA A 117 -18.50 -14.45 -7.18
N PHE A 118 -17.78 -14.48 -6.06
CA PHE A 118 -16.35 -14.74 -6.03
C PHE A 118 -15.97 -16.08 -6.65
N LYS A 119 -14.81 -16.10 -7.34
CA LYS A 119 -14.07 -17.34 -7.61
C LYS A 119 -13.50 -17.88 -6.29
N GLU A 120 -13.21 -19.17 -6.23
CA GLU A 120 -12.80 -19.87 -5.00
C GLU A 120 -11.58 -19.23 -4.29
N SER A 121 -10.62 -18.73 -5.08
CA SER A 121 -9.45 -18.01 -4.58
C SER A 121 -9.73 -16.56 -4.17
N GLU A 122 -10.73 -15.91 -4.77
CA GLU A 122 -11.20 -14.57 -4.39
C GLU A 122 -11.91 -14.66 -3.03
N ALA A 123 -12.72 -15.70 -2.81
CA ALA A 123 -13.36 -15.99 -1.53
C ALA A 123 -12.34 -16.26 -0.41
N ARG A 124 -11.24 -16.99 -0.69
CA ARG A 124 -10.13 -17.16 0.27
C ARG A 124 -9.47 -15.83 0.66
N LEU A 125 -9.17 -14.97 -0.31
CA LEU A 125 -8.56 -13.67 -0.03
C LEU A 125 -9.52 -12.72 0.71
N SER A 126 -10.81 -12.78 0.40
CA SER A 126 -11.87 -12.08 1.14
C SER A 126 -11.91 -12.53 2.61
N GLN A 127 -11.94 -13.85 2.87
CA GLN A 127 -11.92 -14.41 4.23
C GLN A 127 -10.67 -14.03 5.01
N GLU A 128 -9.49 -14.11 4.38
CA GLU A 128 -8.23 -13.66 5.00
C GLU A 128 -8.27 -12.17 5.37
N ALA A 129 -8.65 -11.30 4.43
CA ALA A 129 -8.68 -9.86 4.64
C ALA A 129 -9.71 -9.44 5.71
N ILE A 130 -10.93 -9.99 5.65
CA ILE A 130 -11.97 -9.76 6.67
C ILE A 130 -11.50 -10.29 8.04
N GLY A 131 -10.82 -11.43 8.07
CA GLY A 131 -10.22 -12.00 9.29
C GLY A 131 -9.10 -11.13 9.88
N PHE A 132 -8.36 -10.37 9.08
CA PHE A 132 -7.42 -9.38 9.62
C PHE A 132 -8.13 -8.16 10.20
N TRP A 133 -9.12 -7.60 9.48
CA TRP A 133 -9.81 -6.39 9.91
C TRP A 133 -10.69 -6.60 11.15
N THR A 134 -11.40 -7.73 11.24
CA THR A 134 -12.24 -8.05 12.41
C THR A 134 -11.40 -8.21 13.69
N VAL A 135 -10.27 -8.92 13.60
CA VAL A 135 -9.33 -9.10 14.73
C VAL A 135 -8.64 -7.78 15.10
N PHE A 136 -8.33 -6.90 14.12
CA PHE A 136 -7.83 -5.56 14.42
C PHE A 136 -8.88 -4.69 15.14
N VAL A 137 -10.14 -4.72 14.72
CA VAL A 137 -11.24 -3.96 15.34
C VAL A 137 -11.53 -4.44 16.78
N SER A 138 -11.36 -5.73 17.08
CA SER A 138 -11.61 -6.28 18.42
C SER A 138 -10.45 -6.12 19.40
N SER A 139 -9.19 -6.11 18.92
CA SER A 139 -8.00 -6.22 19.77
C SER A 139 -6.92 -5.15 19.55
N GLY A 140 -7.02 -4.34 18.50
CA GLY A 140 -5.97 -3.42 18.07
C GLY A 140 -4.75 -4.09 17.41
N ASN A 141 -4.70 -5.41 17.27
CA ASN A 141 -3.62 -6.12 16.59
C ASN A 141 -4.20 -7.23 15.68
N PRO A 142 -4.06 -7.12 14.34
CA PRO A 142 -4.68 -8.03 13.37
C PRO A 142 -4.19 -9.48 13.49
N SER A 143 -3.07 -9.72 14.19
CA SER A 143 -2.41 -11.02 14.35
C SER A 143 -2.74 -11.73 15.68
N MET A 144 -3.64 -11.20 16.52
CA MET A 144 -3.99 -11.81 17.81
C MET A 144 -4.62 -13.21 17.68
N GLU A 145 -5.55 -13.39 16.74
CA GLU A 145 -6.27 -14.65 16.50
C GLU A 145 -5.75 -15.36 15.24
N ASN A 146 -4.42 -15.37 15.05
CA ASN A 146 -3.81 -15.91 13.83
C ASN A 146 -3.89 -17.44 13.78
N THR A 147 -4.65 -18.00 12.83
CA THR A 147 -4.62 -19.44 12.54
C THR A 147 -3.23 -19.83 11.98
N PRO A 148 -2.75 -21.08 12.16
CA PRO A 148 -1.42 -21.50 11.71
C PRO A 148 -1.18 -21.39 10.20
N GLU A 149 -2.24 -21.23 9.41
CA GLU A 149 -2.23 -21.14 7.95
C GLU A 149 -2.21 -19.70 7.42
N ARG A 150 -2.44 -18.69 8.27
CA ARG A 150 -2.49 -17.27 7.86
C ARG A 150 -1.18 -16.57 8.18
N VAL A 151 -0.75 -15.64 7.32
CA VAL A 151 0.45 -14.83 7.56
C VAL A 151 0.26 -13.92 8.78
N THR A 152 1.25 -13.91 9.68
CA THR A 152 1.33 -12.89 10.74
C THR A 152 1.50 -11.51 10.11
N TRP A 153 0.50 -10.64 10.24
CA TRP A 153 0.61 -9.24 9.86
C TRP A 153 1.51 -8.53 10.90
N ALA A 154 2.79 -8.39 10.55
CA ALA A 154 3.80 -7.73 11.36
C ALA A 154 3.58 -6.20 11.42
N PRO A 155 3.94 -5.54 12.54
CA PRO A 155 3.93 -4.08 12.62
C PRO A 155 4.77 -3.41 11.52
N SER A 156 4.33 -2.23 11.09
CA SER A 156 4.92 -1.53 9.95
C SER A 156 6.31 -0.95 10.24
N MET A 157 6.69 -0.84 11.52
CA MET A 157 8.08 -0.72 11.94
C MET A 157 8.40 -1.87 12.88
N SER A 158 9.47 -2.60 12.59
CA SER A 158 10.01 -3.62 13.49
C SER A 158 11.47 -3.31 13.77
N ASP A 159 11.79 -3.01 15.03
CA ASP A 159 13.18 -2.88 15.46
C ASP A 159 13.82 -4.26 15.53
N THR A 160 14.80 -4.50 14.66
CA THR A 160 15.72 -5.62 14.86
C THR A 160 16.67 -5.26 16.01
N ALA A 161 16.84 -6.18 16.96
CA ALA A 161 17.41 -5.85 18.25
C ALA A 161 18.84 -5.28 18.15
N SER A 162 19.10 -4.28 19.00
CA SER A 162 20.41 -3.68 19.33
C SER A 162 21.10 -2.69 18.36
N SER A 163 20.44 -2.12 17.34
CA SER A 163 20.94 -0.84 16.77
C SER A 163 19.84 0.13 16.30
N THR A 164 19.96 1.40 16.69
CA THR A 164 19.07 2.51 16.31
C THR A 164 19.33 3.03 14.88
N THR A 165 19.62 2.11 13.96
CA THR A 165 20.03 2.40 12.57
C THR A 165 19.31 1.55 11.53
N ASN A 166 18.76 0.39 11.94
CA ASN A 166 18.23 -0.63 11.04
C ASN A 166 16.74 -0.92 11.32
N THR A 167 15.92 0.13 11.46
CA THR A 167 14.46 -0.01 11.51
C THR A 167 13.97 -0.55 10.16
N ILE A 168 13.41 -1.76 10.17
CA ILE A 168 12.82 -2.35 8.96
C ILE A 168 11.38 -1.86 8.85
N HIS A 169 11.05 -1.26 7.72
CA HIS A 169 9.67 -0.88 7.39
C HIS A 169 8.98 -2.02 6.65
N ASN A 170 7.89 -2.54 7.21
CA ASN A 170 7.15 -3.67 6.66
C ASN A 170 5.74 -3.27 6.23
N ARG A 171 5.16 -4.05 5.32
CA ARG A 171 3.71 -4.10 5.06
C ARG A 171 3.25 -5.52 4.75
N LEU A 172 1.96 -5.78 4.99
CA LEU A 172 1.30 -6.98 4.48
C LEU A 172 0.93 -6.78 3.01
N VAL A 173 1.39 -7.67 2.14
CA VAL A 173 0.84 -7.81 0.79
C VAL A 173 -0.35 -8.75 0.88
N LEU A 174 -1.51 -8.32 0.40
CA LEU A 174 -2.72 -9.15 0.26
C LEU A 174 -2.82 -9.58 -1.20
N GLU A 175 -2.63 -10.89 -1.47
CA GLU A 175 -2.48 -11.40 -2.83
C GLU A 175 -3.18 -12.76 -3.04
N ARG A 176 -4.00 -12.86 -4.09
CA ARG A 176 -4.85 -14.00 -4.41
C ARG A 176 -4.01 -15.23 -4.73
N GLY A 177 -4.43 -16.38 -4.18
CA GLY A 177 -3.89 -17.69 -4.51
C GLY A 177 -4.25 -18.14 -5.93
N SER A 178 -3.84 -19.35 -6.32
CA SER A 178 -4.41 -20.00 -7.51
C SER A 178 -5.82 -20.53 -7.23
N ASP A 179 -6.66 -20.59 -8.26
CA ASP A 179 -8.01 -21.14 -8.18
C ASP A 179 -8.05 -22.66 -7.90
N LYS A 180 -6.91 -23.36 -7.96
CA LYS A 180 -6.81 -24.81 -7.72
C LYS A 180 -6.65 -25.15 -6.23
N GLY A 181 -7.53 -24.64 -5.37
CA GLY A 181 -7.51 -24.90 -3.93
C GLY A 181 -6.32 -24.32 -3.14
N ALA A 182 -5.44 -23.53 -3.77
CA ALA A 182 -4.24 -23.00 -3.11
C ALA A 182 -4.58 -21.89 -2.09
N GLN A 183 -3.81 -21.82 -0.99
CA GLN A 183 -3.78 -20.69 -0.06
C GLN A 183 -3.46 -19.36 -0.80
N THR A 184 -3.69 -18.24 -0.12
CA THR A 184 -3.33 -16.92 -0.64
C THR A 184 -1.82 -16.78 -0.81
N ASN A 185 -1.40 -15.94 -1.76
CA ASN A 185 0.00 -15.54 -1.96
C ASN A 185 0.38 -14.32 -1.08
N SER A 186 -0.45 -14.02 -0.09
CA SER A 186 -0.25 -12.96 0.90
C SER A 186 1.03 -13.21 1.68
N ARG A 187 1.73 -12.14 2.07
CA ARG A 187 3.05 -12.20 2.72
C ARG A 187 3.41 -10.86 3.36
N ILE A 188 4.37 -10.87 4.27
CA ILE A 188 5.09 -9.64 4.62
C ILE A 188 6.10 -9.32 3.52
N GLU A 189 6.19 -8.06 3.13
CA GLU A 189 7.36 -7.52 2.42
C GLU A 189 7.91 -6.29 3.15
N SER A 190 9.21 -6.08 3.06
CA SER A 190 9.83 -4.83 3.47
C SER A 190 9.65 -3.78 2.38
N ILE A 191 9.29 -2.56 2.76
CA ILE A 191 9.06 -1.45 1.83
C ILE A 191 10.43 -0.99 1.28
N PRO A 192 10.65 -0.96 -0.04
CA PRO A 192 11.97 -0.71 -0.61
C PRO A 192 12.38 0.77 -0.51
N SER A 193 13.69 1.02 -0.37
CA SER A 193 14.25 2.37 -0.23
C SER A 193 13.89 3.35 -1.37
N VAL A 194 13.68 2.83 -2.58
CA VAL A 194 13.20 3.63 -3.74
C VAL A 194 11.76 4.14 -3.58
N GLU A 195 10.92 3.46 -2.79
CA GLU A 195 9.57 3.95 -2.45
C GLU A 195 9.67 5.13 -1.47
N PHE A 196 10.54 5.02 -0.45
CA PHE A 196 10.86 6.16 0.43
C PHE A 196 11.49 7.34 -0.32
N ALA A 197 12.37 7.10 -1.29
CA ALA A 197 12.97 8.17 -2.10
C ALA A 197 11.90 8.92 -2.93
N ARG A 198 10.97 8.18 -3.55
CA ARG A 198 9.82 8.73 -4.28
C ARG A 198 8.92 9.57 -3.38
N CYS A 199 8.58 9.08 -2.19
CA CYS A 199 7.71 9.80 -1.27
C CYS A 199 8.37 11.01 -0.60
N ASN A 200 9.66 10.94 -0.27
CA ASN A 200 10.43 12.09 0.21
C ASN A 200 10.54 13.20 -0.86
N PHE A 201 10.57 12.84 -2.15
CA PHE A 201 10.51 13.82 -3.24
C PHE A 201 9.12 14.47 -3.35
N TRP A 202 8.06 13.68 -3.58
CA TRP A 202 6.70 14.22 -3.81
C TRP A 202 6.16 15.05 -2.65
N MET A 203 6.63 14.79 -1.43
CA MET A 203 6.10 15.39 -0.21
C MET A 203 7.04 16.42 0.40
N SER A 204 8.13 16.76 -0.31
CA SER A 204 9.01 17.90 -0.01
C SER A 204 8.30 19.25 -0.21
N ALA A 205 8.79 20.31 0.44
CA ALA A 205 8.25 21.66 0.25
C ALA A 205 8.46 22.19 -1.18
N ASP A 206 9.65 21.92 -1.74
CA ASP A 206 10.10 22.47 -3.01
C ASP A 206 9.60 21.69 -4.24
N VAL A 207 8.82 20.61 -4.04
CA VAL A 207 8.21 19.83 -5.13
C VAL A 207 7.46 20.73 -6.11
N THR A 208 6.73 21.74 -5.60
CA THR A 208 5.96 22.70 -6.43
C THR A 208 6.82 23.73 -7.16
N ALA A 209 8.12 23.82 -6.88
CA ALA A 209 9.09 24.52 -7.71
C ALA A 209 9.70 23.57 -8.75
N GLU A 210 9.93 22.31 -8.39
CA GLU A 210 10.43 21.28 -9.32
C GLU A 210 9.37 20.83 -10.37
N THR A 211 8.07 20.97 -10.10
CA THR A 211 6.98 20.49 -10.99
C THR A 211 6.21 21.62 -11.69
N ARG A 212 6.74 22.84 -11.72
CA ARG A 212 6.16 23.92 -12.55
C ARG A 212 6.37 23.63 -14.04
N VAL A 213 5.36 24.00 -14.82
CA VAL A 213 5.32 24.05 -16.29
C VAL A 213 5.12 25.51 -16.67
#